data_AF-A0A5C6XM30-F1
#
_entry.id   AF-A0A5C6XM30-F1
#
_cell.length_a   1.000
_cell.length_b   1.000
_cell.length_c   1.000
_cell.angle_alpha   90.00
_cell.angle_beta   90.00
_cell.angle_gamma   90.00
#
_symmetry.space_group_name_H-M   'P 1'
#
loop_
_entity.id
_entity.type
_entity.pdbx_description
1 polymer ?
#
loop_
_entity_poly.entity_id
_entity_poly.type
_entity_poly.pdbx_seq_one_letter_code
_entity_poly.pdbx_strand_id
1 'polypeptide(L)'
;MNEKVKSLYDNLNLKTTPKIILDYFNSLGSSKDFFGSKPLNTQFTFNNQNINFFYNYGEKKHIMRLIDDEKILDEDYNLLTIDVFYNTYLLEYGKGFQKGFYEFKKSLKKENSLFTIKNDQIIHKVFSKVVPNSVFRKVVGGFPISFINYKEMIEVYKIHQTKDLSCLKKEAYFKNGFEGGEFYKAWSIILHNSTLFEDIFNKQFKDKEIDKPQLKNKENNAPKRFAYFEIGILIAQGKLSKVKEGVFMYNNKTFQKAELLKELDLDLKITSFRQYIEGTFKAYPHNTDRLNLKGYKSKMKKIIEYCKYHKIDVTKEYQTIFDSLE
;
A
#
# COMPACT_ATOMS: atom_id res chain seq x y z
N MET A 1 0.45 26.29 -30.04
CA MET A 1 1.68 26.17 -29.22
C MET A 1 1.35 25.23 -28.07
N ASN A 2 1.77 23.96 -28.13
CA ASN A 2 1.41 22.99 -27.09
C ASN A 2 2.24 23.25 -25.84
N GLU A 3 1.58 23.60 -24.75
CA GLU A 3 2.22 23.75 -23.44
C GLU A 3 2.81 22.38 -23.03
N LYS A 4 4.07 22.35 -22.60
CA LYS A 4 4.61 21.17 -21.90
C LYS A 4 4.04 21.14 -20.48
N VAL A 5 3.64 19.96 -20.00
CA VAL A 5 3.38 19.77 -18.57
C VAL A 5 4.66 20.05 -17.80
N LYS A 6 4.64 21.10 -16.97
CA LYS A 6 5.77 21.49 -16.11
C LYS A 6 5.88 20.59 -14.89
N SER A 7 7.09 20.47 -14.35
CA SER A 7 7.33 19.70 -13.14
C SER A 7 6.59 20.35 -11.96
N LEU A 8 6.06 19.54 -11.03
CA LEU A 8 5.47 20.03 -9.78
C LEU A 8 6.44 20.93 -9.03
N TYR A 9 7.74 20.65 -9.13
CA TYR A 9 8.81 21.31 -8.37
C TYR A 9 9.29 22.63 -8.98
N ASP A 10 8.86 22.95 -10.20
CA ASP A 10 9.30 24.17 -10.88
C ASP A 10 8.78 25.40 -10.12
N ASN A 11 9.69 26.27 -9.67
CA ASN A 11 9.37 27.51 -8.94
C ASN A 11 8.63 27.33 -7.60
N LEU A 12 8.67 26.14 -6.99
CA LEU A 12 8.10 25.93 -5.66
C LEU A 12 9.02 26.41 -4.54
N ASN A 13 8.50 27.27 -3.66
CA ASN A 13 9.12 27.54 -2.38
C ASN A 13 8.58 26.59 -1.30
N LEU A 14 9.20 25.42 -1.17
CA LEU A 14 8.77 24.41 -0.18
C LEU A 14 8.91 24.87 1.27
N LYS A 15 9.70 25.92 1.55
CA LYS A 15 9.87 26.45 2.92
C LYS A 15 8.60 27.12 3.45
N THR A 16 7.74 27.62 2.56
CA THR A 16 6.48 28.29 2.91
C THR A 16 5.28 27.36 2.84
N THR A 17 5.46 26.10 2.42
CA THR A 17 4.38 25.11 2.36
C THR A 17 4.08 24.60 3.78
N PRO A 18 2.81 24.64 4.23
CA PRO A 18 2.41 24.08 5.52
C PRO A 18 2.88 22.63 5.70
N LYS A 19 3.44 22.33 6.87
CA LYS A 19 4.06 21.04 7.17
C LYS A 19 3.13 19.86 6.89
N ILE A 20 1.85 19.96 7.26
CA ILE A 20 0.85 18.90 7.05
C ILE A 20 0.64 18.55 5.56
N ILE A 21 0.73 19.55 4.68
CA ILE A 21 0.61 19.36 3.22
C ILE A 21 1.89 18.70 2.71
N LEU A 22 3.05 19.19 3.13
CA LEU A 22 4.35 18.68 2.70
C LEU A 22 4.57 17.23 3.16
N ASP A 23 4.23 16.92 4.42
CA ASP A 23 4.31 15.58 4.99
C ASP A 23 3.40 14.61 4.24
N TYR A 24 2.14 15.02 3.96
CA TYR A 24 1.23 14.19 3.17
C TYR A 24 1.76 13.98 1.74
N PHE A 25 2.18 15.04 1.05
CA PHE A 25 2.72 14.97 -0.30
C PHE A 25 3.92 14.02 -0.38
N ASN A 26 4.87 14.15 0.55
CA ASN A 26 6.04 13.27 0.63
C ASN A 26 5.64 11.82 0.95
N SER A 27 4.56 11.58 1.71
CA SER A 27 4.06 10.23 2.01
C SER A 27 3.47 9.49 0.80
N LEU A 28 3.23 10.20 -0.31
CA LEU A 28 2.72 9.63 -1.56
C LEU A 28 3.84 9.12 -2.47
N GLY A 29 5.08 9.58 -2.27
CA GLY A 29 6.22 9.04 -3.03
C GLY A 29 6.68 7.68 -2.51
N SER A 30 7.40 6.95 -3.37
CA SER A 30 8.02 5.68 -3.00
C SER A 30 9.23 5.92 -2.10
N SER A 31 9.28 5.26 -0.93
CA SER A 31 10.46 5.27 -0.04
C SER A 31 11.66 4.51 -0.61
N LYS A 32 11.49 3.79 -1.74
CA LYS A 32 12.54 2.98 -2.37
C LYS A 32 13.40 3.74 -3.37
N ASP A 33 13.04 4.97 -3.74
CA ASP A 33 13.87 5.81 -4.59
C ASP A 33 14.86 6.59 -3.72
N PHE A 34 16.15 6.33 -3.92
CA PHE A 34 17.30 6.88 -3.18
C PHE A 34 17.37 8.44 -3.10
N PHE A 35 16.47 9.15 -3.78
CA PHE A 35 16.42 10.61 -3.91
C PHE A 35 15.11 11.25 -3.39
N GLY A 36 14.57 10.70 -2.30
CA GLY A 36 13.42 11.26 -1.60
C GLY A 36 12.09 10.87 -2.23
N SER A 37 11.08 10.73 -1.38
CA SER A 37 9.74 10.25 -1.70
C SER A 37 8.95 11.26 -2.52
N LYS A 38 9.34 11.45 -3.77
CA LYS A 38 8.68 12.34 -4.73
C LYS A 38 7.62 11.57 -5.51
N PRO A 39 6.32 11.89 -5.36
CA PRO A 39 5.31 11.29 -6.21
C PRO A 39 5.53 11.71 -7.67
N LEU A 40 5.43 10.73 -8.59
CA LEU A 40 5.51 10.94 -10.05
C LEU A 40 6.84 11.58 -10.50
N ASN A 41 7.94 10.84 -10.35
CA ASN A 41 9.30 11.33 -10.54
C ASN A 41 9.83 11.25 -11.99
N THR A 42 9.15 10.54 -12.89
CA THR A 42 9.68 10.31 -14.24
C THR A 42 8.80 10.95 -15.28
N GLN A 43 9.40 11.85 -16.08
CA GLN A 43 8.77 12.41 -17.26
C GLN A 43 8.99 11.48 -18.46
N PHE A 44 7.95 11.21 -19.22
CA PHE A 44 8.04 10.58 -20.53
C PHE A 44 7.67 11.59 -21.61
N THR A 45 8.30 11.51 -22.78
CA THR A 45 7.96 12.36 -23.93
C THR A 45 7.87 11.52 -25.19
N PHE A 46 6.71 11.53 -25.85
CA PHE A 46 6.55 11.05 -27.22
C PHE A 46 6.73 12.24 -28.17
N ASN A 47 7.96 12.47 -28.63
CA ASN A 47 8.31 13.64 -29.44
C ASN A 47 7.46 13.71 -30.73
N ASN A 48 7.18 12.57 -31.37
CA ASN A 48 6.40 12.51 -32.60
C ASN A 48 4.92 12.91 -32.40
N GLN A 49 4.43 12.89 -31.17
CA GLN A 49 3.03 13.22 -30.84
C GLN A 49 2.90 14.41 -29.88
N ASN A 50 4.01 15.08 -29.53
CA ASN A 50 4.05 16.17 -28.55
C ASN A 50 3.35 15.84 -27.21
N ILE A 51 3.42 14.56 -26.79
CA ILE A 51 2.81 14.10 -25.53
C ILE A 51 3.89 14.04 -24.45
N ASN A 52 3.66 14.71 -23.33
CA ASN A 52 4.49 14.59 -22.13
C ASN A 52 3.65 14.39 -20.87
N PHE A 53 4.10 13.51 -19.98
CA PHE A 53 3.37 13.13 -18.77
C PHE A 53 4.31 12.59 -17.71
N PHE A 54 3.79 12.45 -16.49
CA PHE A 54 4.49 11.86 -15.36
C PHE A 54 3.81 10.57 -14.92
N TYR A 55 4.60 9.61 -14.45
CA TYR A 55 4.14 8.30 -14.02
C TYR A 55 4.97 7.79 -12.84
N ASN A 56 4.52 6.70 -12.22
CA ASN A 56 5.28 6.03 -11.16
C ASN A 56 6.34 5.08 -11.76
N TYR A 57 7.61 5.37 -11.51
CA TYR A 57 8.73 4.57 -12.02
C TYR A 57 8.69 3.10 -11.57
N GLY A 58 8.29 2.83 -10.33
CA GLY A 58 8.18 1.48 -9.78
C GLY A 58 7.13 0.65 -10.51
N GLU A 59 6.00 1.27 -10.87
CA GLU A 59 4.92 0.63 -11.63
C GLU A 59 5.36 0.30 -13.06
N LYS A 60 6.11 1.20 -13.71
CA LYS A 60 6.73 0.90 -15.00
C LYS A 60 7.65 -0.31 -14.90
N LYS A 61 8.55 -0.33 -13.93
CA LYS A 61 9.49 -1.45 -13.72
C LYS A 61 8.75 -2.75 -13.49
N HIS A 62 7.63 -2.72 -12.76
CA HIS A 62 6.79 -3.89 -12.54
C HIS A 62 6.19 -4.42 -13.85
N ILE A 63 5.60 -3.55 -14.67
CA ILE A 63 5.03 -3.96 -15.97
C ILE A 63 6.10 -4.49 -16.92
N MET A 64 7.26 -3.84 -17.01
CA MET A 64 8.37 -4.32 -17.85
C MET A 64 8.78 -5.74 -17.46
N ARG A 65 8.94 -5.99 -16.17
CA ARG A 65 9.25 -7.35 -15.68
C ARG A 65 8.18 -8.36 -16.06
N LEU A 66 6.90 -8.00 -15.96
CA LEU A 66 5.82 -8.91 -16.32
C LEU A 66 5.75 -9.18 -17.84
N ILE A 67 6.17 -8.23 -18.67
CA ILE A 67 6.36 -8.43 -20.10
C ILE A 67 7.52 -9.39 -20.35
N ASP A 68 8.68 -9.16 -19.71
CA ASP A 68 9.87 -10.01 -19.84
C ASP A 68 9.60 -11.45 -19.35
N ASP A 69 8.78 -11.60 -18.30
CA ASP A 69 8.35 -12.88 -17.74
C ASP A 69 7.21 -13.54 -18.58
N GLU A 70 6.82 -12.96 -19.72
CA GLU A 70 5.73 -13.43 -20.62
C GLU A 70 4.37 -13.58 -19.92
N LYS A 71 4.06 -12.72 -18.93
CA LYS A 71 2.85 -12.80 -18.09
C LYS A 71 1.73 -11.85 -18.47
N ILE A 72 1.96 -10.97 -19.45
CA ILE A 72 0.99 -9.96 -19.87
C ILE A 72 0.63 -10.16 -21.34
N LEU A 73 -0.67 -10.06 -21.60
CA LEU A 73 -1.25 -10.07 -22.92
C LEU A 73 -1.76 -8.68 -23.32
N ASP A 74 -1.84 -8.44 -24.62
CA ASP A 74 -2.57 -7.32 -25.20
C ASP A 74 -4.10 -7.55 -25.15
N GLU A 75 -4.87 -6.65 -25.77
CA GLU A 75 -6.34 -6.72 -25.82
C GLU A 75 -6.85 -7.88 -26.68
N ASP A 76 -6.03 -8.34 -27.62
CA ASP A 76 -6.33 -9.42 -28.56
C ASP A 76 -5.77 -10.77 -28.05
N TYR A 77 -5.32 -10.82 -26.78
CA TYR A 77 -4.74 -11.96 -26.10
C TYR A 77 -3.42 -12.50 -26.68
N ASN A 78 -2.68 -11.68 -27.42
CA ASN A 78 -1.31 -11.99 -27.82
C ASN A 78 -0.34 -11.60 -26.71
N LEU A 79 0.81 -12.27 -26.64
CA LEU A 79 1.88 -11.89 -25.71
C LEU A 79 2.30 -10.45 -25.98
N LEU A 80 2.25 -9.63 -24.93
CA LEU A 80 2.56 -8.22 -25.04
C LEU A 80 4.06 -8.04 -25.22
N THR A 81 4.47 -7.35 -26.27
CA THR A 81 5.87 -6.95 -26.45
C THR A 81 6.13 -5.57 -25.85
N ILE A 82 7.41 -5.29 -25.57
CA ILE A 82 7.85 -3.97 -25.08
C ILE A 82 7.43 -2.86 -26.05
N ASP A 83 7.58 -3.08 -27.36
CA ASP A 83 7.23 -2.09 -28.38
C ASP A 83 5.73 -1.81 -28.41
N VAL A 84 4.89 -2.84 -28.31
CA VAL A 84 3.43 -2.67 -28.24
C VAL A 84 3.05 -1.94 -26.96
N PHE A 85 3.69 -2.25 -25.82
CA PHE A 85 3.47 -1.52 -24.57
C PHE A 85 3.74 -0.02 -24.72
N TYR A 86 4.90 0.37 -25.27
CA TYR A 86 5.25 1.77 -25.43
C TYR A 86 4.35 2.49 -26.44
N ASN A 87 4.19 1.92 -27.63
CA ASN A 87 3.52 2.60 -28.74
C ASN A 87 1.99 2.62 -28.61
N THR A 88 1.44 1.77 -27.74
CA THR A 88 -0.01 1.65 -27.56
C THR A 88 -0.42 2.05 -26.16
N TYR A 89 -0.07 1.25 -25.15
CA TYR A 89 -0.63 1.42 -23.80
C TYR A 89 -0.06 2.63 -23.07
N LEU A 90 1.26 2.80 -23.10
CA LEU A 90 1.90 3.96 -22.48
C LEU A 90 1.54 5.26 -23.22
N LEU A 91 1.35 5.17 -24.53
CA LEU A 91 0.87 6.29 -25.34
C LEU A 91 -0.56 6.70 -24.95
N GLU A 92 -1.49 5.74 -24.83
CA GLU A 92 -2.86 6.00 -24.41
C GLU A 92 -2.93 6.58 -22.99
N TYR A 93 -2.09 6.07 -22.08
CA TYR A 93 -1.91 6.69 -20.77
C TYR A 93 -1.47 8.16 -20.88
N GLY A 94 -0.48 8.46 -21.73
CA GLY A 94 0.00 9.82 -21.95
C GLY A 94 -1.07 10.76 -22.52
N LYS A 95 -1.86 10.29 -23.49
CA LYS A 95 -3.01 11.03 -24.04
C LYS A 95 -4.04 11.34 -22.96
N GLY A 96 -4.41 10.33 -22.18
CA GLY A 96 -5.31 10.48 -21.04
C GLY A 96 -4.78 11.51 -20.05
N PHE A 97 -3.50 11.40 -19.66
CA PHE A 97 -2.85 12.31 -18.72
C PHE A 97 -2.90 13.76 -19.15
N GLN A 98 -2.51 14.07 -20.39
CA GLN A 98 -2.58 15.44 -20.89
C GLN A 98 -4.01 15.96 -20.87
N LYS A 99 -4.97 15.14 -21.33
CA LYS A 99 -6.39 15.52 -21.31
C LYS A 99 -6.86 15.85 -19.90
N GLY A 100 -6.63 14.96 -18.94
CA GLY A 100 -6.99 15.18 -17.53
C GLY A 100 -6.30 16.40 -16.93
N PHE A 101 -5.00 16.59 -17.19
CA PHE A 101 -4.23 17.73 -16.67
C PHE A 101 -4.79 19.08 -17.15
N TYR A 102 -5.09 19.22 -18.44
CA TYR A 102 -5.57 20.48 -19.02
C TYR A 102 -7.07 20.70 -18.79
N GLU A 103 -7.89 19.66 -18.92
CA GLU A 103 -9.34 19.76 -18.69
C GLU A 103 -9.66 20.01 -17.23
N PHE A 104 -8.91 19.44 -16.28
CA PHE A 104 -9.13 19.71 -14.87
C PHE A 104 -9.01 21.21 -14.57
N LYS A 105 -7.96 21.88 -15.07
CA LYS A 105 -7.78 23.33 -14.92
C LYS A 105 -8.94 24.13 -15.52
N LYS A 106 -9.46 23.72 -16.68
CA LYS A 106 -10.63 24.36 -17.32
C LYS A 106 -11.88 24.18 -16.46
N SER A 107 -12.10 22.99 -15.93
CA SER A 107 -13.27 22.66 -15.09
C SER A 107 -13.33 23.41 -13.75
N LEU A 108 -12.24 24.09 -13.35
CA LEU A 108 -12.21 24.94 -12.15
C LEU A 108 -12.64 26.39 -12.45
N LYS A 109 -12.71 26.78 -13.74
CA LYS A 109 -13.22 28.09 -14.15
C LYS A 109 -14.75 28.06 -14.13
N LYS A 110 -15.37 29.21 -13.83
CA LYS A 110 -16.83 29.36 -13.88
C LYS A 110 -17.29 29.23 -15.34
N GLU A 111 -18.07 28.19 -15.64
CA GLU A 111 -18.68 28.01 -16.96
C GLU A 111 -20.02 28.74 -17.10
N ASN A 112 -20.62 29.21 -15.99
CA ASN A 112 -21.94 29.84 -16.01
C ASN A 112 -21.97 31.09 -15.10
N SER A 113 -22.36 32.23 -15.65
CA SER A 113 -22.43 33.52 -14.93
C SER A 113 -23.51 33.54 -13.84
N LEU A 114 -24.50 32.63 -13.93
CA LEU A 114 -25.58 32.46 -12.97
C LEU A 114 -25.14 31.77 -11.67
N PHE A 115 -24.03 31.03 -11.69
CA PHE A 115 -23.54 30.29 -10.52
C PHE A 115 -22.10 30.70 -10.19
N THR A 116 -21.96 31.53 -9.17
CA THR A 116 -20.66 31.86 -8.57
C THR A 116 -20.12 30.66 -7.81
N ILE A 117 -19.22 29.88 -8.43
CA ILE A 117 -18.41 28.89 -7.70
C ILE A 117 -17.69 29.64 -6.56
N LYS A 118 -17.95 29.24 -5.31
CA LYS A 118 -17.29 29.77 -4.12
C LYS A 118 -15.89 29.17 -4.01
N ASN A 119 -14.93 29.91 -3.45
CA ASN A 119 -13.55 29.43 -3.26
C ASN A 119 -13.49 28.07 -2.56
N ASP A 120 -14.37 27.84 -1.59
CA ASP A 120 -14.47 26.55 -0.87
C ASP A 120 -14.81 25.37 -1.79
N GLN A 121 -15.68 25.57 -2.78
CA GLN A 121 -16.04 24.52 -3.74
C GLN A 121 -14.85 24.17 -4.65
N ILE A 122 -14.06 25.16 -5.04
CA ILE A 122 -12.81 24.94 -5.80
C ILE A 122 -11.80 24.19 -4.94
N ILE A 123 -11.62 24.61 -3.67
CA ILE A 123 -10.73 23.96 -2.71
C ILE A 123 -11.13 22.49 -2.53
N HIS A 124 -12.41 22.20 -2.27
CA HIS A 124 -12.91 20.82 -2.15
C HIS A 124 -12.71 20.01 -3.44
N LYS A 125 -12.99 20.58 -4.61
CA LYS A 125 -12.82 19.89 -5.90
C LYS A 125 -11.36 19.55 -6.17
N VAL A 126 -10.43 20.46 -5.87
CA VAL A 126 -8.98 20.21 -5.99
C VAL A 126 -8.52 19.20 -4.95
N PHE A 127 -8.92 19.36 -3.69
CA PHE A 127 -8.52 18.48 -2.59
C PHE A 127 -8.98 17.02 -2.78
N SER A 128 -10.21 16.82 -3.23
CA SER A 128 -10.77 15.48 -3.48
C SER A 128 -10.04 14.68 -4.56
N LYS A 129 -9.24 15.33 -5.42
CA LYS A 129 -8.41 14.63 -6.40
C LYS A 129 -7.11 14.06 -5.80
N VAL A 130 -6.62 14.63 -4.69
CA VAL A 130 -5.36 14.19 -4.06
C VAL A 130 -5.56 13.30 -2.84
N VAL A 131 -6.77 13.25 -2.29
CA VAL A 131 -7.12 12.37 -1.17
C VAL A 131 -7.95 11.19 -1.65
N PRO A 132 -7.55 9.94 -1.37
CA PRO A 132 -8.33 8.77 -1.77
C PRO A 132 -9.65 8.72 -0.99
N ASN A 133 -10.77 8.58 -1.70
CA ASN A 133 -12.10 8.40 -1.12
C ASN A 133 -12.38 6.98 -0.60
N SER A 134 -11.40 6.06 -0.67
CA SER A 134 -11.58 4.65 -0.34
C SER A 134 -10.49 4.08 0.56
N VAL A 135 -10.83 2.99 1.27
CA VAL A 135 -9.93 2.21 2.15
C VAL A 135 -8.74 1.61 1.37
N PHE A 136 -8.89 1.42 0.06
CA PHE A 136 -7.83 1.01 -0.83
C PHE A 136 -7.18 2.24 -1.45
N ARG A 137 -5.89 2.47 -1.11
CA ARG A 137 -5.07 3.53 -1.70
C ARG A 137 -5.02 3.32 -3.22
N LYS A 138 -5.81 4.08 -3.98
CA LYS A 138 -5.72 4.08 -5.44
C LYS A 138 -4.32 4.56 -5.80
N VAL A 139 -3.51 3.73 -6.45
CA VAL A 139 -2.18 4.11 -6.92
C VAL A 139 -2.38 5.03 -8.12
N VAL A 140 -2.46 6.33 -7.86
CA VAL A 140 -2.63 7.31 -8.93
C VAL A 140 -1.32 7.42 -9.71
N GLY A 141 -1.42 7.29 -11.03
CA GLY A 141 -0.27 7.19 -11.93
C GLY A 141 0.42 5.82 -11.97
N GLY A 142 -0.31 4.77 -11.55
CA GLY A 142 0.05 3.39 -11.82
C GLY A 142 -0.45 2.90 -13.18
N PHE A 143 0.04 1.72 -13.55
CA PHE A 143 -0.31 1.07 -14.80
C PHE A 143 -1.25 -0.10 -14.52
N PRO A 144 -2.54 0.02 -14.88
CA PRO A 144 -3.53 -0.97 -14.50
C PRO A 144 -3.28 -2.29 -15.23
N ILE A 145 -3.42 -3.38 -14.48
CA ILE A 145 -3.43 -4.74 -15.01
C ILE A 145 -4.85 -5.28 -14.83
N SER A 146 -5.42 -5.85 -15.89
CA SER A 146 -6.77 -6.41 -15.85
C SER A 146 -6.71 -7.92 -15.72
N PHE A 147 -7.61 -8.45 -14.89
CA PHE A 147 -7.88 -9.89 -14.88
C PHE A 147 -8.63 -10.28 -16.16
N ILE A 148 -8.25 -11.41 -16.72
CA ILE A 148 -8.97 -12.05 -17.80
C ILE A 148 -10.20 -12.73 -17.21
N ASN A 149 -11.37 -12.53 -17.81
CA ASN A 149 -12.60 -13.15 -17.32
C ASN A 149 -12.47 -14.69 -17.42
N TYR A 150 -13.00 -15.42 -16.45
CA TYR A 150 -12.99 -16.89 -16.45
C TYR A 150 -13.41 -17.53 -17.78
N LYS A 151 -14.43 -16.98 -18.46
CA LYS A 151 -14.87 -17.50 -19.77
C LYS A 151 -13.81 -17.36 -20.85
N GLU A 152 -13.19 -16.18 -20.95
CA GLU A 152 -12.11 -15.89 -21.90
C GLU A 152 -10.84 -16.67 -21.54
N MET A 153 -10.61 -16.89 -20.24
CA MET A 153 -9.44 -17.58 -19.74
C MET A 153 -9.33 -19.03 -20.20
N ILE A 154 -10.46 -19.68 -20.51
CA ILE A 154 -10.47 -21.03 -21.08
C ILE A 154 -9.83 -21.02 -22.47
N GLU A 155 -10.15 -20.04 -23.31
CA GLU A 155 -9.57 -19.92 -24.65
C GLU A 155 -8.11 -19.48 -24.60
N VAL A 156 -7.78 -18.54 -23.72
CA VAL A 156 -6.40 -18.10 -23.48
C VAL A 156 -5.52 -19.27 -23.02
N TYR A 157 -6.02 -20.13 -22.13
CA TYR A 157 -5.30 -21.31 -21.66
C TYR A 157 -5.00 -22.31 -22.79
N LYS A 158 -5.89 -22.47 -23.79
CA LYS A 158 -5.62 -23.37 -24.93
C LYS A 158 -4.43 -22.91 -25.75
N ILE A 159 -4.23 -21.59 -25.88
CA ILE A 159 -3.15 -20.99 -26.66
C ILE A 159 -1.84 -21.00 -25.86
N HIS A 160 -1.88 -20.50 -24.62
CA HIS A 160 -0.67 -20.20 -23.84
C HIS A 160 -0.31 -21.25 -22.79
N GLN A 161 -1.19 -22.24 -22.56
CA GLN A 161 -0.97 -23.36 -21.62
C GLN A 161 -0.71 -22.94 -20.15
N THR A 162 -1.05 -21.71 -19.77
CA THR A 162 -0.92 -21.21 -18.40
C THR A 162 -2.14 -20.37 -17.99
N LYS A 163 -2.44 -20.40 -16.68
CA LYS A 163 -3.50 -19.58 -16.07
C LYS A 163 -2.98 -18.31 -15.38
N ASP A 164 -1.66 -18.16 -15.31
CA ASP A 164 -1.00 -17.03 -14.66
C ASP A 164 -0.74 -15.90 -15.67
N LEU A 165 -1.81 -15.43 -16.32
CA LEU A 165 -1.76 -14.37 -17.32
C LEU A 165 -2.72 -13.25 -16.94
N SER A 166 -2.30 -12.03 -17.26
CA SER A 166 -3.14 -10.85 -17.17
C SER A 166 -3.19 -10.12 -18.51
N CYS A 167 -4.17 -9.24 -18.71
CA CYS A 167 -4.26 -8.45 -19.94
C CYS A 167 -4.24 -6.95 -19.66
N LEU A 168 -3.79 -6.18 -20.64
CA LEU A 168 -3.89 -4.72 -20.63
C LEU A 168 -5.06 -4.26 -21.48
N LYS A 169 -5.75 -3.21 -21.02
CA LYS A 169 -6.84 -2.55 -21.76
C LYS A 169 -6.52 -1.08 -21.99
N LYS A 170 -6.56 -0.64 -23.23
CA LYS A 170 -6.27 0.74 -23.68
C LYS A 170 -7.17 1.73 -22.97
N GLU A 171 -8.48 1.45 -22.84
CA GLU A 171 -9.39 2.35 -22.14
C GLU A 171 -9.02 2.48 -20.66
N ALA A 172 -8.54 1.40 -20.04
CA ALA A 172 -8.10 1.42 -18.65
C ALA A 172 -6.83 2.28 -18.48
N TYR A 173 -5.90 2.23 -19.43
CA TYR A 173 -4.71 3.07 -19.47
C TYR A 173 -5.06 4.53 -19.72
N PHE A 174 -5.92 4.83 -20.70
CA PHE A 174 -6.39 6.19 -20.95
C PHE A 174 -7.08 6.78 -19.72
N LYS A 175 -7.99 6.01 -19.09
CA LYS A 175 -8.70 6.43 -17.88
C LYS A 175 -7.75 6.69 -16.70
N ASN A 176 -6.80 5.79 -16.43
CA ASN A 176 -5.80 5.99 -15.38
C ASN A 176 -4.87 7.16 -15.70
N GLY A 177 -4.52 7.35 -16.97
CA GLY A 177 -3.82 8.53 -17.46
C GLY A 177 -4.59 9.79 -17.09
N PHE A 178 -5.87 9.88 -17.48
CA PHE A 178 -6.74 11.01 -17.19
C PHE A 178 -6.81 11.34 -15.71
N GLU A 179 -7.10 10.35 -14.86
CA GLU A 179 -7.13 10.52 -13.41
C GLU A 179 -5.76 10.92 -12.84
N GLY A 180 -4.68 10.37 -13.40
CA GLY A 180 -3.29 10.76 -13.09
C GLY A 180 -2.99 12.21 -13.43
N GLY A 181 -3.48 12.69 -14.58
CA GLY A 181 -3.37 14.08 -15.00
C GLY A 181 -4.14 15.04 -14.08
N GLU A 182 -5.37 14.69 -13.70
CA GLU A 182 -6.16 15.47 -12.73
C GLU A 182 -5.46 15.54 -11.36
N PHE A 183 -4.95 14.41 -10.87
CA PHE A 183 -4.21 14.32 -9.61
C PHE A 183 -2.94 15.17 -9.64
N TYR A 184 -2.14 15.06 -10.72
CA TYR A 184 -0.93 15.85 -10.87
C TYR A 184 -1.27 17.33 -10.94
N LYS A 185 -2.32 17.71 -11.67
CA LYS A 185 -2.75 19.09 -11.76
C LYS A 185 -3.26 19.63 -10.42
N ALA A 186 -3.98 18.83 -9.65
CA ALA A 186 -4.45 19.18 -8.33
C ALA A 186 -3.28 19.43 -7.37
N TRP A 187 -2.27 18.57 -7.38
CA TRP A 187 -1.04 18.79 -6.62
C TRP A 187 -0.28 20.04 -7.05
N SER A 188 -0.17 20.30 -8.35
CA SER A 188 0.39 21.55 -8.88
C SER A 188 -0.33 22.77 -8.30
N ILE A 189 -1.67 22.75 -8.24
CA ILE A 189 -2.46 23.85 -7.67
C ILE A 189 -2.22 24.00 -6.17
N ILE A 190 -2.27 22.90 -5.41
CA ILE A 190 -2.09 22.89 -3.95
C ILE A 190 -0.72 23.43 -3.58
N LEU A 191 0.35 22.92 -4.18
CA LEU A 191 1.71 23.32 -3.80
C LEU A 191 2.00 24.80 -4.11
N HIS A 192 1.42 25.33 -5.20
CA HIS A 192 1.58 26.75 -5.56
C HIS A 192 0.65 27.70 -4.79
N ASN A 193 -0.34 27.18 -4.06
CA ASN A 193 -1.33 27.97 -3.31
C ASN A 193 -1.58 27.39 -1.92
N SER A 194 -0.54 26.90 -1.27
CA SER A 194 -0.65 25.94 -0.16
C SER A 194 -1.39 26.46 1.07
N THR A 195 -1.33 27.77 1.32
CA THR A 195 -2.06 28.42 2.43
C THR A 195 -3.59 28.32 2.27
N LEU A 196 -4.11 28.30 1.03
CA LEU A 196 -5.56 28.14 0.77
C LEU A 196 -6.07 26.74 1.11
N PHE A 197 -5.18 25.76 1.17
CA PHE A 197 -5.52 24.36 1.42
C PHE A 197 -5.20 23.91 2.85
N GLU A 198 -4.55 24.75 3.65
CA GLU A 198 -4.09 24.35 4.99
C GLU A 198 -5.25 23.90 5.88
N ASP A 199 -6.35 24.63 5.88
CA ASP A 199 -7.52 24.32 6.71
C ASP A 199 -8.17 22.98 6.37
N ILE A 200 -8.30 22.66 5.08
CA ILE A 200 -8.91 21.39 4.66
C ILE A 200 -7.99 20.19 4.95
N PHE A 201 -6.67 20.37 4.83
CA PHE A 201 -5.69 19.35 5.25
C PHE A 201 -5.68 19.17 6.77
N ASN A 202 -5.76 20.27 7.54
CA ASN A 202 -5.88 20.22 9.00
C ASN A 202 -7.15 19.45 9.40
N LYS A 203 -8.32 19.78 8.86
CA LYS A 203 -9.56 19.04 9.14
C LYS A 203 -9.46 17.55 8.80
N GLN A 204 -8.84 17.21 7.65
CA GLN A 204 -8.76 15.80 7.22
C GLN A 204 -7.73 14.97 8.00
N PHE A 205 -6.62 15.59 8.41
CA PHE A 205 -5.44 14.86 8.91
C PHE A 205 -5.01 15.24 10.34
N LYS A 206 -5.29 16.45 10.86
CA LYS A 206 -5.06 16.77 12.29
C LYS A 206 -6.06 16.07 13.21
N ASP A 207 -7.32 15.93 12.81
CA ASP A 207 -8.30 15.20 13.62
C ASP A 207 -8.00 13.70 13.69
N LYS A 208 -7.16 13.17 12.78
CA LYS A 208 -6.59 11.82 12.89
C LYS A 208 -5.35 11.74 13.79
N GLU A 209 -4.73 12.87 14.14
CA GLU A 209 -3.72 12.95 15.20
C GLU A 209 -4.32 13.20 16.59
N ILE A 210 -5.59 13.62 16.70
CA ILE A 210 -6.31 13.70 17.98
C ILE A 210 -6.77 12.31 18.46
N ASP A 211 -6.80 11.31 17.57
CA ASP A 211 -6.90 9.88 17.89
C ASP A 211 -5.54 9.14 17.87
N LYS A 212 -4.41 9.86 17.88
CA LYS A 212 -3.25 9.30 18.59
C LYS A 212 -3.66 9.40 20.06
N PRO A 213 -3.80 8.29 20.81
CA PRO A 213 -4.02 8.41 22.23
C PRO A 213 -2.86 9.23 22.77
N GLN A 214 -3.13 10.48 23.11
CA GLN A 214 -2.32 11.18 24.07
C GLN A 214 -2.25 10.21 25.25
N LEU A 215 -1.03 9.91 25.69
CA LEU A 215 -0.76 9.37 27.01
C LEU A 215 -1.26 10.40 28.05
N LYS A 216 -2.57 10.60 28.09
CA LYS A 216 -3.27 11.13 29.23
C LYS A 216 -3.37 9.93 30.15
N ASN A 217 -2.64 10.03 31.25
CA ASN A 217 -2.84 9.23 32.45
C ASN A 217 -4.35 9.05 32.69
N LYS A 218 -4.88 7.91 32.27
CA LYS A 218 -6.15 7.34 32.68
C LYS A 218 -5.99 5.83 32.63
N GLU A 219 -5.59 5.33 33.79
CA GLU A 219 -6.02 4.08 34.40
C GLU A 219 -6.87 3.14 33.52
N ASN A 220 -6.39 1.90 33.40
CA ASN A 220 -7.16 0.68 33.18
C ASN A 220 -8.00 0.57 31.90
N ASN A 221 -7.38 0.59 30.72
CA ASN A 221 -7.94 -0.12 29.56
C ASN A 221 -6.88 -1.04 28.93
N ALA A 222 -7.07 -2.35 29.10
CA ALA A 222 -6.16 -3.38 28.63
C ALA A 222 -5.98 -3.30 27.09
N PRO A 223 -4.76 -3.54 26.57
CA PRO A 223 -4.48 -3.49 25.14
C PRO A 223 -5.37 -4.47 24.36
N LYS A 224 -5.83 -4.06 23.15
CA LYS A 224 -6.58 -4.94 22.23
C LYS A 224 -5.80 -6.23 21.97
N ARG A 225 -6.34 -7.35 22.43
CA ARG A 225 -5.75 -8.69 22.39
C ARG A 225 -5.87 -9.27 20.97
N PHE A 226 -4.80 -9.20 20.19
CA PHE A 226 -4.71 -9.91 18.91
C PHE A 226 -4.45 -11.41 19.16
N ALA A 227 -4.99 -12.28 18.31
CA ALA A 227 -4.80 -13.73 18.41
C ALA A 227 -3.32 -14.17 18.53
N TYR A 228 -2.42 -13.51 17.79
CA TYR A 228 -0.99 -13.80 17.84
C TYR A 228 -0.36 -13.45 19.20
N PHE A 229 -0.93 -12.47 19.90
CA PHE A 229 -0.38 -11.93 21.13
C PHE A 229 -0.66 -12.87 22.31
N GLU A 230 -1.88 -13.38 22.39
CA GLU A 230 -2.29 -14.37 23.40
C GLU A 230 -1.48 -15.67 23.30
N ILE A 231 -1.33 -16.19 22.07
CA ILE A 231 -0.50 -17.38 21.85
C ILE A 231 0.96 -17.09 22.16
N GLY A 232 1.48 -15.91 21.80
CA GLY A 232 2.83 -15.51 22.12
C GLY A 232 3.12 -15.48 23.62
N ILE A 233 2.16 -15.03 24.44
CA ILE A 233 2.25 -15.07 25.91
C ILE A 233 2.28 -16.51 26.42
N LEU A 234 1.40 -17.38 25.92
CA LEU A 234 1.39 -18.81 26.31
C LEU A 234 2.73 -19.49 26.03
N ILE A 235 3.36 -19.16 24.90
CA ILE A 235 4.69 -19.66 24.56
C ILE A 235 5.76 -19.08 25.49
N ALA A 236 5.73 -17.77 25.75
CA ALA A 236 6.68 -17.10 26.65
C ALA A 236 6.63 -17.69 28.07
N GLN A 237 5.44 -18.06 28.54
CA GLN A 237 5.20 -18.73 29.83
C GLN A 237 5.59 -20.22 29.84
N GLY A 238 5.92 -20.82 28.68
CA GLY A 238 6.12 -22.27 28.55
C GLY A 238 4.84 -23.10 28.67
N LYS A 239 3.67 -22.45 28.72
CA LYS A 239 2.36 -23.11 28.78
C LYS A 239 1.95 -23.70 27.44
N LEU A 240 2.50 -23.20 26.33
CA LEU A 240 2.37 -23.78 25.01
C LEU A 240 3.77 -24.03 24.43
N SER A 241 4.09 -25.29 24.13
CA SER A 241 5.35 -25.65 23.49
C SER A 241 5.17 -26.76 22.46
N LYS A 242 6.10 -26.85 21.52
CA LYS A 242 6.13 -27.94 20.54
C LYS A 242 6.95 -29.09 21.12
N VAL A 243 6.35 -30.27 21.20
CA VAL A 243 7.06 -31.48 21.66
C VAL A 243 7.73 -32.18 20.47
N LYS A 244 6.98 -32.36 19.38
CA LYS A 244 7.47 -32.92 18.10
C LYS A 244 6.57 -32.46 16.95
N GLU A 245 6.88 -32.84 15.72
CA GLU A 245 6.07 -32.43 14.57
C GLU A 245 4.60 -32.85 14.73
N GLY A 246 3.69 -31.89 14.56
CA GLY A 246 2.25 -32.09 14.74
C GLY A 246 1.75 -32.24 16.18
N VAL A 247 2.64 -32.28 17.18
CA VAL A 247 2.30 -32.56 18.59
C VAL A 247 2.78 -31.44 19.51
N PHE A 248 1.86 -30.94 20.33
CA PHE A 248 2.08 -29.77 21.17
C PHE A 248 1.71 -30.07 22.62
N MET A 249 2.42 -29.44 23.55
CA MET A 249 2.06 -29.42 24.96
C MET A 249 1.34 -28.12 25.26
N TYR A 250 0.14 -28.21 25.84
CA TYR A 250 -0.63 -27.06 26.31
C TYR A 250 -1.22 -27.37 27.69
N ASN A 251 -1.03 -26.50 28.68
CA ASN A 251 -1.48 -26.70 30.07
C ASN A 251 -1.12 -28.11 30.64
N ASN A 252 0.14 -28.54 30.43
CA ASN A 252 0.68 -29.83 30.86
C ASN A 252 -0.01 -31.07 30.24
N LYS A 253 -0.82 -30.89 29.20
CA LYS A 253 -1.40 -31.97 28.39
C LYS A 253 -0.83 -31.95 26.98
N THR A 254 -0.77 -33.13 26.37
CA THR A 254 -0.29 -33.28 25.00
C THR A 254 -1.47 -33.37 24.05
N PHE A 255 -1.43 -32.61 22.97
CA PHE A 255 -2.48 -32.55 21.96
C PHE A 255 -1.91 -32.76 20.57
N GLN A 256 -2.66 -33.46 19.72
CA GLN A 256 -2.43 -33.38 18.27
C GLN A 256 -2.85 -31.99 17.79
N LYS A 257 -2.23 -31.49 16.70
CA LYS A 257 -2.49 -30.14 16.18
C LYS A 257 -3.97 -29.78 16.04
N ALA A 258 -4.78 -30.68 15.48
CA ALA A 258 -6.20 -30.43 15.28
C ALA A 258 -6.97 -30.32 16.61
N GLU A 259 -6.54 -31.05 17.63
CA GLU A 259 -7.12 -31.03 18.98
C GLU A 259 -6.68 -29.78 19.72
N LEU A 260 -5.39 -29.40 19.62
CA LEU A 260 -4.87 -28.17 20.19
C LEU A 260 -5.65 -26.95 19.69
N LEU A 261 -5.95 -26.90 18.39
CA LEU A 261 -6.69 -25.77 17.81
C LEU A 261 -8.11 -25.68 18.37
N LYS A 262 -8.77 -26.81 18.64
CA LYS A 262 -10.09 -26.83 19.29
C LYS A 262 -9.97 -26.38 20.74
N GLU A 263 -8.97 -26.87 21.47
CA GLU A 263 -8.76 -26.52 22.87
C GLU A 263 -8.45 -25.02 23.04
N LEU A 264 -7.60 -24.46 22.18
CA LEU A 264 -7.29 -23.03 22.19
C LEU A 264 -8.49 -22.17 21.77
N ASP A 265 -9.32 -22.63 20.84
CA ASP A 265 -10.56 -21.93 20.48
C ASP A 265 -11.55 -21.90 21.65
N LEU A 266 -11.66 -23.00 22.40
CA LEU A 266 -12.47 -23.07 23.62
C LEU A 266 -11.92 -22.15 24.73
N ASP A 267 -10.62 -22.22 25.01
CA ASP A 267 -9.99 -21.49 26.11
C ASP A 267 -9.89 -19.98 25.85
N LEU A 268 -9.59 -19.59 24.60
CA LEU A 268 -9.29 -18.20 24.26
C LEU A 268 -10.39 -17.52 23.45
N LYS A 269 -11.39 -18.27 22.94
CA LYS A 269 -12.53 -17.77 22.14
C LYS A 269 -12.12 -16.99 20.89
N ILE A 270 -11.13 -17.50 20.15
CA ILE A 270 -10.57 -16.84 18.97
C ILE A 270 -10.36 -17.86 17.86
N THR A 271 -10.86 -17.55 16.66
CA THR A 271 -10.96 -18.51 15.55
C THR A 271 -9.72 -18.57 14.63
N SER A 272 -8.66 -17.80 14.90
CA SER A 272 -7.58 -17.50 13.93
C SER A 272 -6.16 -17.87 14.41
N PHE A 273 -5.97 -18.96 15.17
CA PHE A 273 -4.65 -19.33 15.70
C PHE A 273 -3.74 -20.09 14.73
N ARG A 274 -4.31 -20.74 13.71
CA ARG A 274 -3.61 -21.70 12.85
C ARG A 274 -2.36 -21.12 12.18
N GLN A 275 -2.47 -19.94 11.58
CA GLN A 275 -1.35 -19.31 10.87
C GLN A 275 -0.22 -18.91 11.82
N TYR A 276 -0.52 -18.57 13.07
CA TYR A 276 0.48 -18.14 14.03
C TYR A 276 1.21 -19.31 14.70
N ILE A 277 0.50 -20.37 15.08
CA ILE A 277 1.13 -21.60 15.57
C ILE A 277 2.04 -22.19 14.48
N GLU A 278 1.55 -22.24 13.24
CA GLU A 278 2.36 -22.70 12.11
C GLU A 278 3.56 -21.77 11.84
N GLY A 279 3.37 -20.45 11.87
CA GLY A 279 4.46 -19.48 11.68
C GLY A 279 5.48 -19.44 12.81
N THR A 280 5.11 -19.88 14.01
CA THR A 280 5.97 -19.89 15.20
C THR A 280 6.74 -21.21 15.34
N PHE A 281 6.11 -22.34 14.99
CA PHE A 281 6.64 -23.68 15.24
C PHE A 281 7.00 -24.51 13.99
N LYS A 282 6.76 -24.02 12.76
CA LYS A 282 7.35 -24.64 11.54
C LYS A 282 8.81 -24.21 11.39
N ALA A 283 9.71 -25.15 11.61
CA ALA A 283 11.02 -25.19 10.96
C ALA A 283 10.90 -26.12 9.75
N TYR A 284 11.38 -25.68 8.59
CA TYR A 284 11.68 -26.60 7.49
C TYR A 284 12.74 -27.60 7.98
N PRO A 285 12.66 -28.88 7.57
CA PRO A 285 13.70 -29.83 7.92
C PRO A 285 14.97 -29.42 7.18
N HIS A 286 16.08 -29.37 7.90
CA HIS A 286 17.43 -29.03 7.46
C HIS A 286 17.85 -27.55 7.63
N ASN A 287 18.65 -27.38 8.68
CA ASN A 287 19.65 -26.36 8.93
C ASN A 287 19.19 -24.92 9.22
N THR A 288 19.66 -24.46 10.38
CA THR A 288 19.74 -23.09 10.94
C THR A 288 18.58 -22.58 11.81
N ASP A 289 18.70 -22.91 13.09
CA ASP A 289 18.02 -22.40 14.30
C ASP A 289 18.03 -20.88 14.55
N ARG A 290 18.13 -20.01 13.53
CA ARG A 290 18.26 -18.55 13.78
C ARG A 290 17.50 -17.62 12.84
N LEU A 291 16.74 -18.12 11.86
CA LEU A 291 16.20 -17.26 10.81
C LEU A 291 14.73 -16.83 10.97
N ASN A 292 13.90 -17.49 11.80
CA ASN A 292 12.48 -17.10 11.93
C ASN A 292 12.13 -16.22 13.14
N LEU A 293 12.86 -16.29 14.25
CA LEU A 293 12.65 -15.36 15.38
C LEU A 293 13.19 -13.95 15.09
N LYS A 294 14.21 -13.83 14.23
CA LYS A 294 14.76 -12.56 13.74
C LYS A 294 13.72 -11.70 13.00
N GLY A 295 12.78 -12.31 12.28
CA GLY A 295 11.69 -11.59 11.60
C GLY A 295 10.60 -11.04 12.54
N TYR A 296 10.61 -11.42 13.82
CA TYR A 296 9.57 -11.10 14.80
C TYR A 296 10.07 -10.34 16.04
N LYS A 297 11.27 -9.75 16.01
CA LYS A 297 11.85 -8.95 17.13
C LYS A 297 10.84 -7.97 17.73
N SER A 298 10.12 -7.22 16.90
CA SER A 298 9.11 -6.25 17.35
C SER A 298 7.89 -6.90 18.03
N LYS A 299 7.54 -8.15 17.69
CA LYS A 299 6.46 -8.90 18.34
C LYS A 299 6.92 -9.52 19.65
N MET A 300 8.11 -10.12 19.69
CA MET A 300 8.70 -10.65 20.94
C MET A 300 8.89 -9.55 21.97
N LYS A 301 9.41 -8.38 21.55
CA LYS A 301 9.54 -7.21 22.42
C LYS A 301 8.21 -6.83 23.07
N LYS A 302 7.12 -6.75 22.29
CA LYS A 302 5.78 -6.45 22.81
C LYS A 302 5.29 -7.50 23.81
N ILE A 303 5.56 -8.78 23.57
CA ILE A 303 5.18 -9.87 24.48
C ILE A 303 5.95 -9.74 25.81
N ILE A 304 7.26 -9.51 25.77
CA ILE A 304 8.09 -9.36 26.97
C ILE A 304 7.73 -8.10 27.74
N GLU A 305 7.53 -6.97 27.06
CA GLU A 305 7.08 -5.72 27.69
C GLU A 305 5.74 -5.92 28.42
N TYR A 306 4.81 -6.65 27.79
CA TYR A 306 3.53 -6.98 28.40
C TYR A 306 3.67 -7.92 29.60
N CYS A 307 4.48 -8.97 29.49
CA CYS A 307 4.73 -9.88 30.60
C CYS A 307 5.37 -9.13 31.78
N LYS A 308 6.35 -8.25 31.52
CA LYS A 308 6.96 -7.39 32.55
C LYS A 308 5.93 -6.45 33.19
N TYR A 309 5.13 -5.77 32.37
CA TYR A 309 4.09 -4.84 32.85
C TYR A 309 3.04 -5.54 33.73
N HIS A 310 2.62 -6.75 33.36
CA HIS A 310 1.63 -7.53 34.11
C HIS A 310 2.24 -8.48 35.15
N LYS A 311 3.55 -8.43 35.41
CA LYS A 311 4.26 -9.34 36.32
C LYS A 311 4.01 -10.82 36.01
N ILE A 312 3.96 -11.16 34.74
CA ILE A 312 3.85 -12.53 34.24
C ILE A 312 5.26 -13.09 34.04
N ASP A 313 5.52 -14.25 34.63
CA ASP A 313 6.81 -14.92 34.48
C ASP A 313 7.04 -15.37 33.03
N VAL A 314 8.26 -15.10 32.55
CA VAL A 314 8.75 -15.51 31.24
C VAL A 314 9.82 -16.58 31.45
N THR A 315 9.75 -17.65 30.67
CA THR A 315 10.75 -18.72 30.73
C THR A 315 12.14 -18.21 30.35
N LYS A 316 13.17 -18.77 31.00
CA LYS A 316 14.58 -18.44 30.70
C LYS A 316 14.91 -18.68 29.22
N GLU A 317 14.35 -19.73 28.62
CA GLU A 317 14.54 -20.07 27.21
C GLU A 317 14.03 -18.95 26.30
N TYR A 318 12.79 -18.48 26.51
CA TYR A 318 12.21 -17.41 25.70
C TYR A 318 12.94 -16.06 25.88
N GLN A 319 13.36 -15.77 27.12
CA GLN A 319 14.17 -14.58 27.42
C GLN A 319 15.54 -14.64 26.73
N THR A 320 16.22 -15.78 26.78
CA THR A 320 17.53 -15.98 26.13
C THR A 320 17.43 -15.80 24.61
N ILE A 321 16.34 -16.30 24.01
CA ILE A 321 16.08 -16.09 22.58
C ILE A 321 15.93 -14.59 22.29
N PHE A 322 15.14 -13.86 23.08
CA PHE A 322 14.95 -12.42 22.90
C PHE A 322 16.26 -11.63 23.07
N ASP A 323 17.02 -11.91 24.12
CA ASP A 323 18.29 -11.23 24.40
C ASP A 323 19.31 -11.47 23.27
N SER A 324 19.29 -12.64 22.62
CA SER A 324 20.13 -12.93 21.45
C SER A 324 19.75 -12.16 20.17
N LEU A 325 18.61 -11.47 20.18
CA LEU A 325 18.12 -10.64 19.08
C LEU A 325 18.36 -9.14 19.31
N GLU A 326 18.72 -8.73 20.52
CA GLU A 326 19.25 -7.39 20.84
C GLU A 326 20.73 -7.29 20.49
#